data_AF-S8DVD6-F1
#
_entry.id   AF-S8DVD6-F1
#
_cell.length_a   1.000
_cell.length_b   1.000
_cell.length_c   1.000
_cell.angle_alpha   90.00
_cell.angle_beta   90.00
_cell.angle_gamma   90.00
#
_symmetry.space_group_name_H-M   'P 1'
#
loop_
_entity.id
_entity.type
_entity.pdbx_description
1 polymer ?
#
loop_
_entity_poly.entity_id
_entity_poly.type
_entity_poly.pdbx_seq_one_letter_code
_entity_poly.pdbx_strand_id
1 'polypeptide(L)'
;MSPSTSTPAMSPETWRRVPTTFAAILGITMPYRPPKNPVGAFFWRKRMLFETTTGLCLLETWEKLLMIFILYSIAFFAMSGLYKYAPQSAVYVRQRTTYYFLGQEPEPSAESHIASWVARNLTGEL
;
A
#
# COMPACT_ATOMS: atom_id res chain seq x y z
N MET A 1 22.78 -40.28 2.66
CA MET A 1 22.67 -39.36 1.50
C MET A 1 21.22 -39.44 1.03
N SER A 2 20.35 -38.61 1.61
CA SER A 2 18.90 -38.72 1.46
C SER A 2 18.47 -38.02 0.16
N PRO A 3 17.62 -38.64 -0.66
CA PRO A 3 17.29 -38.11 -1.98
C PRO A 3 16.50 -36.81 -1.83
N SER A 4 16.93 -35.76 -2.54
CA SER A 4 16.22 -34.48 -2.65
C SER A 4 14.99 -34.66 -3.54
N THR A 5 13.96 -35.33 -3.02
CA THR A 5 12.67 -35.47 -3.70
C THR A 5 11.96 -34.11 -3.65
N SER A 6 11.83 -33.46 -4.80
CA SER A 6 11.00 -32.27 -4.97
C SER A 6 9.56 -32.59 -4.53
N THR A 7 9.20 -32.18 -3.31
CA THR A 7 7.85 -32.42 -2.79
C THR A 7 6.86 -31.67 -3.69
N PRO A 8 5.87 -32.35 -4.29
CA PRO A 8 4.90 -31.68 -5.14
C PRO A 8 4.13 -30.63 -4.35
N ALA A 9 3.85 -29.50 -4.99
CA ALA A 9 3.19 -28.34 -4.36
C ALA A 9 1.84 -28.71 -3.70
N MET A 10 1.15 -29.73 -4.24
CA MET A 10 -0.12 -30.24 -3.70
C MET A 10 0.01 -31.56 -2.91
N SER A 11 1.15 -31.84 -2.28
CA SER A 11 1.21 -32.98 -1.33
C SER A 11 0.44 -32.66 -0.04
N PRO A 12 -0.30 -33.60 0.56
CA PRO A 12 -0.98 -33.38 1.85
C PRO A 12 -0.05 -32.94 2.99
N GLU A 13 1.23 -33.33 2.90
CA GLU A 13 2.25 -32.90 3.85
C GLU A 13 2.54 -31.39 3.76
N THR A 14 2.55 -30.83 2.55
CA THR A 14 2.75 -29.39 2.31
C THR A 14 1.68 -28.56 3.03
N TRP A 15 0.45 -29.05 3.10
CA TRP A 15 -0.70 -28.37 3.69
C TRP A 15 -0.67 -28.38 5.22
N ARG A 16 -0.01 -29.40 5.81
CA ARG A 16 0.13 -29.52 7.27
C ARG A 16 1.25 -28.66 7.84
N ARG A 17 2.19 -28.20 7.02
CA ARG A 17 3.34 -27.40 7.46
C ARG A 17 2.88 -26.06 8.03
N VAL A 18 3.44 -25.72 9.19
CA VAL A 18 3.28 -24.40 9.78
C VAL A 18 4.35 -23.50 9.17
N PRO A 19 3.99 -22.46 8.40
CA PRO A 19 4.98 -21.60 7.76
C PRO A 19 5.69 -20.74 8.80
N THR A 20 6.97 -20.47 8.56
CA THR A 20 7.71 -19.43 9.26
C THR A 20 7.07 -18.07 8.97
N THR A 21 7.04 -17.16 9.94
CA THR A 21 6.40 -15.83 9.80
C THR A 21 6.89 -15.07 8.57
N PHE A 22 8.19 -15.11 8.27
CA PHE A 22 8.75 -14.47 7.07
C PHE A 22 8.23 -15.10 5.77
N ALA A 23 8.19 -16.44 5.70
CA ALA A 23 7.65 -17.15 4.54
C ALA A 23 6.14 -16.87 4.36
N ALA A 24 5.39 -16.72 5.46
CA ALA A 24 3.97 -16.39 5.41
C ALA A 24 3.69 -14.96 4.92
N ILE A 25 4.58 -14.01 5.20
CA ILE A 25 4.39 -12.59 4.85
C ILE A 25 5.01 -12.26 3.49
N LEU A 26 6.24 -12.71 3.22
CA LEU A 26 7.00 -12.33 2.01
C LEU A 26 7.26 -13.49 1.04
N GLY A 27 6.87 -14.72 1.39
CA GLY A 27 7.04 -15.87 0.50
C GLY A 27 6.25 -15.69 -0.79
N ILE A 28 6.80 -16.14 -1.93
CA ILE A 28 6.14 -16.04 -3.24
C ILE A 28 4.84 -16.85 -3.27
N THR A 29 4.92 -18.07 -2.73
CA THR A 29 3.77 -18.97 -2.56
C THR A 29 3.04 -18.64 -1.26
N MET A 30 1.71 -18.60 -1.35
CA MET A 30 0.85 -18.30 -0.23
C MET A 30 0.59 -19.58 0.58
N PRO A 31 1.02 -19.67 1.85
CA PRO A 31 0.69 -20.83 2.66
C PRO A 31 -0.79 -20.75 3.10
N TYR A 32 -1.49 -21.88 3.02
CA TYR A 32 -2.90 -22.00 3.42
C TYR A 32 -3.14 -21.81 4.92
N ARG A 33 -2.10 -21.94 5.76
CA ARG A 33 -2.21 -21.87 7.22
C ARG A 33 -1.56 -20.60 7.78
N PRO A 34 -2.18 -19.94 8.78
CA PRO A 34 -1.54 -18.82 9.45
C PRO A 34 -0.29 -19.26 10.25
N PRO A 35 0.71 -18.38 10.39
CA PRO A 35 1.84 -18.61 11.28
C PRO A 35 1.41 -18.54 12.76
N LYS A 36 2.18 -19.19 13.66
CA LYS A 36 1.86 -19.24 15.11
C LYS A 36 1.92 -17.88 15.81
N ASN A 37 2.70 -16.93 15.29
CA ASN A 37 2.87 -15.60 15.88
C ASN A 37 1.60 -14.74 15.60
N PRO A 38 0.97 -14.11 16.62
CA PRO A 38 -0.24 -13.29 16.44
C PRO A 38 -0.04 -12.11 15.47
N VAL A 39 1.10 -11.43 15.53
CA VAL A 39 1.42 -10.32 14.61
C VAL A 39 1.57 -10.86 13.19
N GLY A 40 2.25 -12.00 13.05
CA GLY A 40 2.39 -12.69 11.76
C GLY A 40 1.04 -13.13 11.19
N ALA A 41 0.14 -13.61 12.04
CA ALA A 41 -1.21 -14.01 11.63
C ALA A 41 -2.05 -12.84 11.16
N PHE A 42 -1.90 -11.65 11.77
CA PHE A 42 -2.57 -10.44 11.31
C PHE A 42 -2.10 -10.03 9.90
N PHE A 43 -0.78 -9.97 9.66
CA PHE A 43 -0.24 -9.65 8.33
C PHE A 43 -0.61 -10.70 7.29
N TRP A 44 -0.57 -11.98 7.66
CA TRP A 44 -1.02 -13.07 6.80
C TRP A 44 -2.50 -12.90 6.40
N ARG A 45 -3.40 -12.54 7.33
CA ARG A 45 -4.81 -12.28 7.01
C ARG A 45 -4.99 -11.12 6.03
N LYS A 46 -4.26 -10.01 6.24
CA LYS A 46 -4.31 -8.85 5.33
C LYS A 46 -3.78 -9.20 3.94
N ARG A 47 -2.71 -9.99 3.88
CA ARG A 47 -2.17 -10.51 2.62
C ARG A 47 -3.14 -11.46 1.92
N MET A 48 -3.78 -12.40 2.63
CA MET A 48 -4.82 -13.29 2.08
C MET A 48 -5.97 -12.47 1.49
N LEU A 49 -6.47 -11.47 2.22
CA LEU A 49 -7.51 -10.58 1.73
C LEU A 49 -7.07 -9.90 0.42
N PHE A 50 -5.90 -9.27 0.43
CA PHE A 50 -5.40 -8.54 -0.75
C PHE A 50 -5.16 -9.43 -1.97
N GLU A 51 -4.53 -10.60 -1.78
CA GLU A 51 -4.25 -11.52 -2.88
C GLU A 51 -5.54 -12.11 -3.47
N THR A 52 -6.54 -12.39 -2.63
CA THR A 52 -7.83 -12.94 -3.10
C THR A 52 -8.71 -11.88 -3.77
N THR A 53 -8.80 -10.67 -3.23
CA THR A 53 -9.61 -9.59 -3.84
C THR A 53 -9.06 -9.13 -5.19
N THR A 54 -7.74 -9.14 -5.33
CA THR A 54 -7.07 -8.72 -6.57
C THR A 54 -6.94 -9.86 -7.59
N GLY A 55 -7.26 -11.11 -7.21
CA GLY A 55 -7.10 -12.30 -8.06
C GLY A 55 -5.65 -12.78 -8.22
N LEU A 56 -4.71 -12.27 -7.42
CA LEU A 56 -3.28 -12.61 -7.45
C LEU A 56 -2.98 -14.08 -7.10
N CYS A 57 -3.92 -14.78 -6.48
CA CYS A 57 -3.76 -16.19 -6.11
C CYS A 57 -3.89 -17.17 -7.28
N LEU A 58 -4.47 -16.74 -8.41
CA LEU A 58 -4.70 -17.59 -9.59
C LEU A 58 -3.60 -17.47 -10.65
N LEU A 59 -2.79 -16.40 -10.57
CA LEU A 59 -1.77 -16.06 -11.56
C LEU A 59 -0.52 -16.93 -11.37
N GLU A 60 0.16 -17.22 -12.49
CA GLU A 60 1.46 -17.86 -12.44
C GLU A 60 2.50 -16.96 -11.75
N THR A 61 3.59 -17.56 -11.26
CA THR A 61 4.61 -16.85 -10.48
C THR A 61 5.17 -15.62 -11.21
N TRP A 62 5.36 -15.71 -12.53
CA TRP A 62 5.86 -14.59 -13.34
C TRP A 62 4.81 -13.50 -13.55
N GLU A 63 3.57 -13.87 -13.90
CA GLU A 63 2.47 -12.91 -14.10
C GLU A 63 2.13 -12.18 -12.80
N LYS A 64 2.21 -12.87 -11.66
CA LYS A 64 2.07 -12.28 -10.34
C LYS A 64 3.11 -11.19 -10.09
N LEU A 65 4.38 -11.42 -10.46
CA LEU A 65 5.44 -10.41 -10.31
C LEU A 65 5.17 -9.18 -11.18
N LEU A 66 4.73 -9.38 -12.42
CA LEU A 66 4.36 -8.31 -13.34
C LEU A 66 3.18 -7.49 -12.79
N MET A 67 2.11 -8.14 -12.33
CA MET A 67 0.95 -7.47 -11.74
C MET A 67 1.30 -6.67 -10.49
N ILE A 68 2.12 -7.24 -9.61
CA ILE A 68 2.62 -6.54 -8.43
C ILE A 68 3.39 -5.28 -8.84
N PHE A 69 4.26 -5.37 -9.84
CA PHE A 69 5.01 -4.22 -10.36
C PHE A 69 4.09 -3.13 -10.92
N ILE A 70 3.06 -3.49 -11.69
CA ILE A 70 2.07 -2.53 -12.21
C ILE A 70 1.32 -1.84 -11.06
N LEU A 71 0.81 -2.61 -10.10
CA LEU A 71 0.06 -2.07 -8.96
C LEU A 71 0.92 -1.10 -8.13
N TYR A 72 2.17 -1.46 -7.86
CA TYR A 72 3.10 -0.56 -7.17
C TYR A 72 3.46 0.65 -8.01
N SER A 73 3.59 0.53 -9.33
CA SER A 73 3.84 1.67 -10.22
C SER A 73 2.67 2.66 -10.21
N ILE A 74 1.44 2.16 -10.29
CA ILE A 74 0.22 2.98 -10.18
C ILE A 74 0.13 3.63 -8.80
N ALA A 75 0.36 2.87 -7.73
CA ALA A 75 0.33 3.40 -6.37
C ALA A 75 1.43 4.45 -6.15
N PHE A 76 2.64 4.24 -6.68
CA PHE A 76 3.73 5.20 -6.63
C PHE A 76 3.39 6.48 -7.40
N PHE A 77 2.79 6.35 -8.59
CA PHE A 77 2.35 7.50 -9.37
C PHE A 77 1.19 8.26 -8.69
N ALA A 78 0.24 7.53 -8.10
CA ALA A 78 -0.84 8.11 -7.31
C ALA A 78 -0.33 8.83 -6.05
N MET A 79 0.61 8.21 -5.32
CA MET A 79 1.21 8.82 -4.12
C MET A 79 2.06 10.04 -4.48
N SER A 80 2.87 9.96 -5.53
CA SER A 80 3.66 11.12 -5.98
C SER A 80 2.77 12.25 -6.49
N GLY A 81 1.69 11.92 -7.22
CA GLY A 81 0.65 12.88 -7.60
C GLY A 81 -0.03 13.50 -6.39
N LEU A 82 -0.40 12.69 -5.38
CA LEU A 82 -1.01 13.18 -4.14
C LEU A 82 -0.05 14.09 -3.36
N TYR A 83 1.21 13.72 -3.20
CA TYR A 83 2.19 14.55 -2.51
C TYR A 83 2.42 15.90 -3.20
N LYS A 84 2.42 15.93 -4.53
CA LYS A 84 2.55 17.18 -5.29
C LYS A 84 1.25 17.99 -5.30
N TYR A 85 0.09 17.35 -5.46
CA TYR A 85 -1.17 18.06 -5.68
C TYR A 85 -1.95 18.39 -4.40
N ALA A 86 -1.84 17.57 -3.35
CA ALA A 86 -2.54 17.76 -2.08
C ALA A 86 -2.25 19.11 -1.38
N PRO A 87 -0.99 19.60 -1.26
CA PRO A 87 -0.75 20.86 -0.56
C PRO A 87 -1.40 22.05 -1.27
N GLN A 88 -1.38 22.06 -2.61
CA GLN A 88 -1.99 23.13 -3.40
C GLN A 88 -3.53 23.14 -3.26
N SER A 89 -4.16 21.97 -3.31
CA SER A 89 -5.61 21.84 -3.15
C SER A 89 -6.07 22.09 -1.70
N ALA A 90 -5.26 21.77 -0.70
CA ALA A 90 -5.57 22.04 0.71
C ALA A 90 -5.66 23.54 1.03
N VAL A 91 -4.76 24.37 0.48
CA VAL A 91 -4.81 25.84 0.65
C VAL A 91 -6.10 26.41 0.06
N TYR A 92 -6.46 25.95 -1.14
CA TYR A 92 -7.67 26.38 -1.83
C TYR A 92 -8.96 25.98 -1.10
N VAL A 93 -9.03 24.74 -0.63
CA VAL A 93 -10.18 24.24 0.14
C VAL A 93 -10.30 25.04 1.43
N ARG A 94 -9.21 25.26 2.18
CA ARG A 94 -9.22 26.07 3.42
C ARG A 94 -9.86 27.45 3.19
N GLN A 95 -9.44 28.17 2.15
CA GLN A 95 -9.99 29.50 1.85
C GLN A 95 -11.50 29.48 1.64
N ARG A 96 -12.00 28.51 0.85
CA ARG A 96 -13.43 28.33 0.60
C ARG A 96 -14.19 27.91 1.83
N THR A 97 -13.65 26.96 2.60
CA THR A 97 -14.27 26.48 3.82
C THR A 97 -14.42 27.61 4.84
N THR A 98 -13.38 28.43 5.05
CA THR A 98 -13.46 29.63 5.90
C THR A 98 -14.54 30.59 5.43
N TYR A 99 -14.63 30.87 4.12
CA TYR A 99 -15.69 31.73 3.58
C TYR A 99 -17.10 31.20 3.89
N TYR A 100 -17.34 29.90 3.68
CA TYR A 100 -18.65 29.31 3.93
C TYR A 100 -19.01 29.21 5.42
N PHE A 101 -18.03 28.96 6.29
CA PHE A 101 -18.29 28.80 7.72
C PHE A 101 -18.34 30.13 8.50
N LEU A 102 -17.48 31.09 8.15
CA LEU A 102 -17.33 32.35 8.90
C LEU A 102 -17.94 33.55 8.19
N GLY A 103 -18.33 33.42 6.91
CA GLY A 103 -18.95 34.50 6.12
C GLY A 103 -18.01 35.67 5.81
N GLN A 104 -16.77 35.62 6.28
CA GLN A 104 -15.74 36.62 6.03
C GLN A 104 -14.80 36.11 4.94
N GLU A 105 -14.52 36.96 3.97
CA GLU A 105 -13.42 36.71 3.04
C GLU A 105 -12.11 36.77 3.84
N PRO A 106 -11.26 35.73 3.79
CA PRO A 106 -10.06 35.70 4.59
C PRO A 106 -9.13 36.83 4.13
N GLU A 107 -9.04 37.90 4.93
CA GLU A 107 -7.96 38.88 4.84
C GLU A 107 -6.61 38.13 4.76
N PRO A 108 -5.65 38.57 3.91
CA PRO A 108 -4.36 37.92 3.74
C PRO A 108 -3.54 38.00 5.03
N SER A 109 -3.86 37.14 5.98
CA SER A 109 -3.18 36.97 7.26
C SER A 109 -1.82 36.30 7.03
N ALA A 110 -0.86 36.60 7.89
CA ALA A 110 0.49 36.01 7.84
C ALA A 110 0.47 34.47 7.74
N GLU A 111 -0.50 33.80 8.37
CA GLU A 111 -0.67 32.35 8.30
C GLU A 111 -1.03 31.85 6.90
N SER A 112 -1.84 32.60 6.15
CA SER A 112 -2.23 32.24 4.79
C SER A 112 -1.04 32.32 3.84
N HIS A 113 -0.19 33.34 4.04
CA HIS A 113 1.06 33.53 3.30
C HIS A 113 2.12 32.47 3.64
N ILE A 114 2.21 32.06 4.91
CA ILE A 114 3.09 30.96 5.32
C ILE A 114 2.59 29.64 4.73
N ALA A 115 1.29 29.37 4.77
CA ALA A 115 0.71 28.14 4.21
C ALA A 115 0.91 28.05 2.69
N SER A 116 0.74 29.14 1.95
CA SER A 116 0.99 29.18 0.50
C SER A 116 2.48 29.08 0.17
N TRP A 117 3.35 29.71 0.98
CA TRP A 117 4.80 29.57 0.85
C TRP A 117 5.26 28.13 1.10
N VAL A 118 4.77 27.47 2.16
CA VAL A 118 5.09 26.05 2.46
C VAL A 118 4.57 25.15 1.35
N ALA A 119 3.33 25.36 0.89
CA ALA A 119 2.77 24.60 -0.22
C ALA A 119 3.64 24.72 -1.48
N ARG A 120 4.09 25.95 -1.83
CA ARG A 120 4.93 26.21 -3.00
C ARG A 120 6.32 25.57 -2.90
N ASN A 121 6.95 25.58 -1.72
CA ASN A 121 8.24 24.92 -1.53
C ASN A 121 8.12 23.38 -1.53
N LEU A 122 7.00 22.84 -1.02
CA LEU A 122 6.73 21.40 -1.06
C LEU A 122 6.45 20.89 -2.47
N THR A 123 5.81 21.68 -3.33
CA THR A 123 5.61 21.32 -4.75
C THR A 123 6.89 21.41 -5.59
N GLY A 124 7.94 22.08 -5.10
CA GLY A 124 9.23 22.18 -5.78
C GLY A 124 9.19 23.01 -7.07
N GLU A 125 8.18 23.86 -7.25
CA GLU A 125 8.15 24.82 -8.36
C GLU A 125 8.98 26.05 -7.95
N LEU A 126 10.21 26.12 -8.46
CA LEU A 126 11.06 27.30 -8.54
C LEU A 126 10.81 28.01 -9.87
#